data_AF-A0A1G3M641-F1
#
_entry.id   AF-A0A1G3M641-F1
#
_cell.length_a   1.000
_cell.length_b   1.000
_cell.length_c   1.000
_cell.angle_alpha   90.00
_cell.angle_beta   90.00
_cell.angle_gamma   90.00
#
_symmetry.space_group_name_H-M   'P 1'
#
loop_
_entity.id
_entity.type
_entity.pdbx_description
1 polymer ?
#
loop_
_entity_poly.entity_id
_entity_poly.type
_entity_poly.pdbx_seq_one_letter_code
_entity_poly.pdbx_strand_id
1 'polypeptide(L)'
;MSPSPSDPVRDSFRHLQEQMVAEVPELQAILDQAKAGELAESKALEQMIGIVLCRPELAKKFMGLAKQALAPLQEPGWKPPMPEQPGGAMFHSGVGLPQVNPLVQGAMVERRQFDGDVPEWRTGPLPEELLPSVPIRAAGVRNPQMMGNMLHEAALRLGHHVQEHQRRLVAEAEVQRALQRADDPLPLALLGGSAETDLPEYRRGQVPAPLEAPEVPALELDSVNASQEVWLVLGTTQGRASAAPVIEVLVLEAMQEQGFRVGLGPAQAGPPQFQHQWTMHLAGVREIQAGFNPIDTAARVLTFVLGELAKSVPARPLLLTVRPFADLASRQVGWAGSLWEGMT
;
A
#
# COMPACT_ATOMS: atom_id res chain seq x y z
N MET A 1 34.80 41.12 15.05
CA MET A 1 34.21 39.97 14.33
C MET A 1 32.78 39.86 14.83
N SER A 2 31.81 40.29 14.03
CA SER A 2 30.39 40.13 14.39
C SER A 2 30.05 38.63 14.37
N PRO A 3 29.35 38.10 15.38
CA PRO A 3 28.93 36.70 15.36
C PRO A 3 28.07 36.47 14.12
N SER A 4 28.38 35.40 13.38
CA SER A 4 27.55 34.93 12.27
C SER A 4 26.11 34.76 12.78
N PRO A 5 25.09 35.22 12.04
CA PRO A 5 23.69 35.00 12.43
C PRO A 5 23.48 33.51 12.70
N SER A 6 22.89 33.20 13.86
CA SER A 6 22.55 31.85 14.29
C SER A 6 21.71 31.17 13.23
N ASP A 7 22.19 30.05 12.70
CA ASP A 7 21.41 29.20 11.79
C ASP A 7 20.41 28.42 12.66
N PRO A 8 19.10 28.76 12.60
CA PRO A 8 18.09 28.16 13.47
C PRO A 8 18.00 26.65 13.27
N VAL A 9 18.36 26.14 12.09
CA VAL A 9 18.41 24.70 11.81
C VAL A 9 19.52 24.05 12.63
N ARG A 10 20.73 24.63 12.57
CA ARG A 10 21.91 24.13 13.28
C ARG A 10 21.72 24.16 14.80
N ASP A 11 21.03 25.16 15.32
CA ASP A 11 20.77 25.31 16.74
C ASP A 11 19.69 24.32 17.23
N SER A 12 18.62 24.10 16.46
CA SER A 12 17.64 23.04 16.74
C SER A 12 18.25 21.63 16.75
N PHE A 13 19.13 21.32 15.79
CA PHE A 13 19.82 20.02 15.77
C PHE A 13 20.81 19.86 16.93
N ARG A 14 21.54 20.92 17.30
CA ARG A 14 22.42 20.89 18.47
C ARG A 14 21.63 20.66 19.76
N HIS A 15 20.50 21.34 19.91
CA HIS A 15 19.64 21.17 21.07
C HIS A 15 19.08 19.75 21.16
N LEU A 16 18.64 19.17 20.03
CA LEU A 16 18.20 17.78 19.97
C LEU A 16 19.32 16.82 20.39
N GLN A 17 20.54 17.02 19.86
CA GLN A 17 21.70 16.21 20.22
C GLN A 17 22.00 16.27 21.73
N GLU A 18 22.01 17.47 22.31
CA GLU A 18 22.25 17.68 23.74
C GLU A 18 21.19 16.97 24.60
N GLN A 19 19.92 17.03 24.21
CA GLN A 19 18.82 16.34 24.91
C GLN A 19 18.93 14.82 24.78
N MET A 20 19.27 14.29 23.61
CA MET A 20 19.47 12.85 23.42
C MET A 20 20.63 12.31 24.25
N VAL A 21 21.74 13.06 24.31
CA VAL A 21 22.90 12.72 25.14
C VAL A 21 22.60 12.80 26.64
N ALA A 22 21.84 13.79 27.08
CA ALA A 22 21.46 13.91 28.49
C ALA A 22 20.64 12.70 28.95
N GLU A 23 19.80 12.17 28.06
CA GLU A 23 19.00 10.97 28.30
C GLU A 23 19.80 9.67 28.19
N VAL A 24 20.81 9.64 27.33
CA VAL A 24 21.66 8.46 27.10
C VAL A 24 23.11 8.90 26.96
N PRO A 25 23.85 8.99 28.09
CA PRO A 25 25.24 9.45 28.09
C PRO A 25 26.18 8.59 27.23
N GLU A 26 25.84 7.31 27.02
CA GLU A 26 26.56 6.39 26.14
C GLU A 26 26.65 6.91 24.69
N LEU A 27 25.66 7.68 24.22
CA LEU A 27 25.67 8.29 22.89
C LEU A 27 26.77 9.34 22.73
N GLN A 28 27.13 10.04 23.81
CA GLN A 28 28.18 11.05 23.78
C GLN A 28 29.54 10.43 23.46
N ALA A 29 29.85 9.28 24.07
CA ALA A 29 31.10 8.56 23.82
C ALA A 29 31.22 8.12 22.36
N ILE A 30 30.13 7.65 21.75
CA ILE A 30 30.10 7.25 20.34
C ILE A 30 30.31 8.46 19.43
N LEU A 31 29.63 9.57 19.71
CA LEU A 31 29.75 10.81 18.95
C LEU A 31 31.17 11.42 19.05
N ASP A 32 31.80 11.32 20.21
CA ASP A 32 33.17 11.82 20.41
C ASP A 32 34.21 10.95 19.70
N GLN A 33 34.05 9.62 19.72
CA GLN A 33 34.88 8.69 18.94
C GLN A 33 34.74 8.93 17.43
N ALA A 34 33.53 9.19 16.94
CA ALA A 34 33.29 9.50 15.53
C ALA A 34 33.93 10.84 15.12
N LYS A 35 33.80 11.88 15.95
CA LYS A 35 34.44 13.19 15.71
C LYS A 35 35.97 13.13 15.74
N ALA A 36 36.54 12.28 16.59
CA ALA A 36 37.97 12.04 16.65
C ALA A 36 38.49 11.22 15.45
N GLY A 37 37.60 10.67 14.63
CA GLY A 37 37.94 9.77 13.51
C GLY A 37 38.35 8.37 13.96
N GLU A 38 38.18 8.03 15.24
CA GLU A 38 38.47 6.71 15.80
C GLU A 38 37.39 5.68 15.41
N LEU A 39 36.18 6.16 15.12
CA LEU A 39 35.05 5.37 14.66
C LEU A 39 34.52 5.93 13.34
N ALA A 40 34.35 5.06 12.34
CA ALA A 40 33.72 5.45 11.08
C ALA A 40 32.25 5.86 11.32
N GLU A 41 31.77 6.87 10.60
CA GLU A 41 30.42 7.44 10.77
C GLU A 41 29.30 6.38 10.66
N SER A 42 29.43 5.44 9.73
CA SER A 42 28.48 4.33 9.57
C SER A 42 28.42 3.42 10.80
N LYS A 43 29.58 3.14 11.42
CA LYS A 43 29.71 2.30 12.62
C LYS A 43 29.23 3.02 13.87
N ALA A 44 29.44 4.34 13.94
CA ALA A 44 28.88 5.19 14.98
C ALA A 44 27.34 5.19 14.92
N LEU A 45 26.78 5.36 13.71
CA LEU A 45 25.33 5.32 13.49
C LEU A 45 24.74 3.96 13.88
N GLU A 46 25.39 2.86 13.48
CA GLU A 46 24.99 1.50 13.87
C GLU A 46 24.94 1.31 15.39
N GLN A 47 25.98 1.74 16.12
CA GLN A 47 26.02 1.63 17.58
C GLN A 47 24.93 2.48 18.25
N MET A 48 24.71 3.70 17.77
CA MET A 48 23.64 4.57 18.26
C MET A 48 22.26 3.95 18.03
N ILE A 49 22.02 3.39 16.83
CA ILE A 49 20.78 2.68 16.51
C ILE A 49 20.61 1.45 17.41
N GLY A 50 21.67 0.67 17.64
CA GLY A 50 21.66 -0.49 18.53
C GLY A 50 21.20 -0.14 19.95
N ILE A 51 21.70 0.97 20.51
CA ILE A 51 21.29 1.44 21.85
C ILE A 51 19.79 1.80 21.89
N VAL A 52 19.28 2.48 20.87
CA VAL A 52 17.86 2.86 20.78
C VAL A 52 16.96 1.64 20.64
N LEU A 53 17.40 0.62 19.88
CA LEU A 53 16.62 -0.60 19.64
C LEU A 53 16.57 -1.52 20.87
N CYS A 54 17.64 -1.57 21.66
CA CYS A 54 17.66 -2.33 22.92
C CYS A 54 16.81 -1.69 24.03
N ARG A 55 16.28 -0.48 23.81
CA ARG A 55 15.53 0.32 24.79
C ARG A 55 14.35 1.02 24.09
N PRO A 56 13.25 0.30 23.74
CA PRO A 56 12.16 0.81 22.91
C PRO A 56 11.47 2.07 23.47
N GLU A 57 11.50 2.27 24.79
CA GLU A 57 11.08 3.52 25.45
C GLU A 57 11.86 4.76 25.00
N LEU A 58 13.15 4.60 24.66
CA LEU A 58 13.99 5.67 24.13
C LEU A 58 13.58 6.05 22.71
N ALA A 59 13.16 5.11 21.88
CA ALA A 59 12.71 5.44 20.52
C ALA A 59 11.53 6.42 20.54
N LYS A 60 10.54 6.16 21.40
CA LYS A 60 9.38 7.06 21.59
C LYS A 60 9.80 8.41 22.19
N LYS A 61 10.73 8.39 23.16
CA LYS A 61 11.22 9.60 23.84
C LYS A 61 12.03 10.49 22.89
N PHE A 62 12.96 9.91 22.13
CA PHE A 62 13.77 10.59 21.13
C PHE A 62 12.93 11.15 19.99
N MET A 63 11.90 10.43 19.55
CA MET A 63 10.93 10.96 18.59
C MET A 63 10.17 12.18 19.17
N GLY A 64 9.84 12.17 20.45
CA GLY A 64 9.25 13.31 21.15
C GLY A 64 10.18 14.53 21.24
N LEU A 65 11.44 14.30 21.62
CA LEU A 65 12.48 15.34 21.67
C LEU A 65 12.74 15.92 20.28
N ALA A 66 12.84 15.08 19.26
CA ALA A 66 13.03 15.52 17.88
C ALA A 66 11.84 16.36 17.39
N LYS A 67 10.60 15.97 17.73
CA LYS A 67 9.41 16.78 17.45
C LYS A 67 9.45 18.14 18.15
N GLN A 68 9.86 18.20 19.42
CA GLN A 68 9.96 19.47 20.16
C GLN A 68 11.05 20.37 19.62
N ALA A 69 12.25 19.84 19.39
CA ALA A 69 13.41 20.60 18.94
C ALA A 69 13.24 21.14 17.51
N LEU A 70 12.49 20.41 16.66
CA LEU A 70 12.27 20.77 15.26
C LEU A 70 10.92 21.47 15.02
N ALA A 71 10.04 21.58 16.02
CA ALA A 71 8.79 22.34 15.94
C ALA A 71 8.97 23.82 15.50
N PRO A 72 10.01 24.55 15.95
CA PRO A 72 10.23 25.95 15.55
C PRO A 72 10.54 26.15 14.07
N LEU A 73 10.88 25.08 13.36
CA LEU A 73 11.27 25.12 11.94
C LEU A 73 10.07 24.91 11.00
N GLN A 74 8.89 24.57 11.54
CA GLN A 74 7.67 24.42 10.73
C GLN A 74 7.16 25.79 10.24
N GLU A 75 7.12 25.99 8.93
CA GLU A 75 6.65 27.26 8.35
C GLU A 75 5.16 27.50 8.61
N PRO A 76 4.77 28.64 9.21
CA PRO A 76 3.37 29.01 9.37
C PRO A 76 2.82 29.51 8.02
N GLY A 77 1.94 28.73 7.39
CA GLY A 77 1.21 29.17 6.19
C GLY A 77 1.11 28.18 5.04
N TRP A 78 1.55 26.93 5.22
CA TRP A 78 1.49 25.92 4.17
C TRP A 78 0.05 25.58 3.73
N LYS A 79 -0.14 25.47 2.41
CA LYS A 79 -1.33 24.91 1.77
C LYS A 79 -0.96 23.56 1.15
N PRO A 80 -1.73 22.48 1.39
CA PRO A 80 -1.41 21.17 0.86
C PRO A 80 -1.33 21.16 -0.67
N PRO A 81 -0.30 20.54 -1.28
CA PRO A 81 -0.36 20.21 -2.70
C PRO A 81 -1.52 19.22 -2.89
N MET A 82 -2.35 19.53 -3.89
CA MET A 82 -3.54 18.74 -4.21
C MET A 82 -3.14 17.31 -4.61
N PRO A 83 -3.93 16.29 -4.22
CA PRO A 83 -3.62 14.87 -4.42
C PRO A 83 -3.61 14.39 -5.88
N GLU A 84 -3.78 15.28 -6.86
CA GLU A 84 -3.98 14.91 -8.27
C GLU A 84 -2.68 14.67 -9.07
N GLN A 85 -1.50 14.83 -8.47
CA GLN A 85 -0.23 14.51 -9.13
C GLN A 85 0.33 13.17 -8.68
N PRO A 86 0.61 12.21 -9.60
CA PRO A 86 1.36 11.00 -9.29
C PRO A 86 2.74 11.41 -8.77
N GLY A 87 3.03 11.16 -7.49
CA GLY A 87 4.27 11.60 -6.84
C GLY A 87 4.18 12.89 -6.03
N GLY A 88 2.97 13.46 -5.83
CA GLY A 88 2.75 14.60 -4.94
C GLY A 88 3.32 14.32 -3.54
N ALA A 89 4.26 15.16 -3.11
CA ALA A 89 5.23 14.88 -2.05
C ALA A 89 4.63 14.11 -0.86
N MET A 90 5.02 12.83 -0.76
CA MET A 90 4.65 11.92 0.32
C MET A 90 5.06 12.48 1.69
N PHE A 91 6.08 13.35 1.69
CA PHE A 91 6.60 14.05 2.85
C PHE A 91 6.40 15.57 2.72
N HIS A 92 6.14 16.21 3.85
CA HIS A 92 6.15 17.64 4.04
C HIS A 92 7.54 18.19 3.71
N SER A 93 7.65 18.94 2.62
CA SER A 93 8.86 19.69 2.26
C SER A 93 8.92 20.97 3.10
N GLY A 94 9.28 20.85 4.37
CA GLY A 94 9.50 21.95 5.29
C GLY A 94 10.79 21.73 6.07
N VAL A 95 11.30 22.77 6.73
CA VAL A 95 12.45 22.64 7.63
C VAL A 95 11.97 21.89 8.89
N GLY A 96 12.52 20.70 9.17
CA GLY A 96 12.08 19.83 10.27
C GLY A 96 12.13 18.35 9.91
N LEU A 97 11.61 17.46 10.79
CA LEU A 97 11.47 16.03 10.43
C LEU A 97 10.52 15.89 9.24
N PRO A 98 10.86 15.06 8.23
CA PRO A 98 9.92 14.74 7.16
C PRO A 98 8.67 14.10 7.75
N GLN A 99 7.55 14.81 7.73
CA GLN A 99 6.24 14.28 8.15
C GLN A 99 5.46 13.85 6.92
N VAL A 100 4.71 12.75 7.01
CA VAL A 100 3.81 12.36 5.91
C VAL A 100 2.74 13.45 5.77
N ASN A 101 2.39 13.80 4.53
CA ASN A 101 1.31 14.76 4.28
C ASN A 101 0.01 14.30 5.00
N PRO A 102 -0.65 15.14 5.83
CA PRO A 102 -1.83 14.73 6.59
C PRO A 102 -2.98 14.16 5.74
N LEU A 103 -3.15 14.66 4.51
CA LEU A 103 -4.15 14.12 3.58
C LEU A 103 -3.76 12.71 3.10
N VAL A 104 -2.47 12.49 2.82
CA VAL A 104 -1.94 11.17 2.48
C VAL A 104 -2.07 10.23 3.68
N GLN A 105 -1.73 10.69 4.88
CA GLN A 105 -1.89 9.91 6.10
C GLN A 105 -3.37 9.54 6.36
N GLY A 106 -4.30 10.48 6.15
CA GLY A 106 -5.73 10.21 6.23
C GLY A 106 -6.17 9.14 5.23
N ALA A 107 -5.75 9.26 3.97
CA ALA A 107 -6.02 8.26 2.94
C ALA A 107 -5.40 6.89 3.27
N MET A 108 -4.20 6.86 3.87
CA MET A 108 -3.55 5.64 4.36
C MET A 108 -4.37 4.96 5.45
N VAL A 109 -4.83 5.72 6.45
CA VAL A 109 -5.65 5.19 7.55
C VAL A 109 -6.98 4.68 7.04
N GLU A 110 -7.65 5.43 6.17
CA GLU A 110 -8.93 5.04 5.59
C GLU A 110 -8.78 3.77 4.75
N ARG A 111 -7.80 3.71 3.84
CA ARG A 111 -7.57 2.51 3.04
C ARG A 111 -7.22 1.29 3.88
N ARG A 112 -6.37 1.45 4.92
CA ARG A 112 -6.01 0.37 5.83
C ARG A 112 -7.23 -0.18 6.59
N GLN A 113 -8.23 0.66 6.88
CA GLN A 113 -9.48 0.20 7.48
C GLN A 113 -10.23 -0.80 6.58
N PHE A 114 -10.16 -0.65 5.26
CA PHE A 114 -10.78 -1.56 4.30
C PHE A 114 -9.89 -2.76 3.96
N ASP A 115 -8.64 -2.49 3.59
CA ASP A 115 -7.72 -3.48 3.02
C ASP A 115 -6.98 -4.31 4.09
N GLY A 116 -6.98 -3.87 5.35
CA GLY A 116 -6.21 -4.47 6.45
C GLY A 116 -4.72 -4.13 6.40
N ASP A 117 -4.05 -4.50 5.30
CA ASP A 117 -2.68 -4.09 4.96
C ASP A 117 -2.65 -3.29 3.66
N VAL A 118 -1.65 -2.41 3.52
CA VAL A 118 -1.38 -1.64 2.29
C VAL A 118 0.12 -1.72 1.99
N PRO A 119 0.58 -2.80 1.33
CA PRO A 119 2.01 -3.10 1.17
C PRO A 119 2.78 -1.98 0.47
N GLU A 120 2.18 -1.28 -0.50
CA GLU A 120 2.83 -0.17 -1.20
C GLU A 120 3.11 1.06 -0.32
N TRP A 121 2.48 1.15 0.85
CA TRP A 121 2.67 2.22 1.83
C TRP A 121 3.32 1.74 3.12
N ARG A 122 3.63 0.44 3.21
CA ARG A 122 4.25 -0.18 4.37
C ARG A 122 5.74 0.17 4.41
N THR A 123 6.21 0.63 5.56
CA THR A 123 7.63 0.92 5.83
C THR A 123 8.28 -0.12 6.75
N GLY A 124 7.47 -0.83 7.55
CA GLY A 124 7.90 -1.85 8.50
C GLY A 124 7.50 -3.28 8.10
N PRO A 125 7.86 -4.28 8.92
CA PRO A 125 7.34 -5.63 8.75
C PRO A 125 5.81 -5.66 8.85
N LEU A 126 5.19 -6.67 8.26
CA LEU A 126 3.77 -6.95 8.44
C LEU A 126 3.51 -7.25 9.94
N PRO A 127 2.58 -6.55 10.61
CA PRO A 127 2.21 -6.85 11.99
C PRO A 127 1.64 -8.27 12.12
N GLU A 128 1.90 -8.95 13.23
CA GLU A 128 1.51 -10.36 13.43
C GLU A 128 -0.01 -10.58 13.38
N GLU A 129 -0.78 -9.57 13.78
CA GLU A 129 -2.23 -9.56 13.81
C GLU A 129 -2.90 -9.26 12.46
N LEU A 130 -2.13 -8.84 11.44
CA LEU A 130 -2.66 -8.47 10.14
C LEU A 130 -2.41 -9.56 9.09
N LEU A 131 -3.41 -9.76 8.24
CA LEU A 131 -3.26 -10.58 7.04
C LEU A 131 -2.72 -9.72 5.88
N PRO A 132 -1.87 -10.28 5.02
CA PRO A 132 -1.38 -9.58 3.85
C PRO A 132 -2.53 -9.33 2.86
N SER A 133 -2.57 -8.12 2.32
CA SER A 133 -3.53 -7.72 1.30
C SER A 133 -2.96 -8.00 -0.09
N VAL A 134 -3.43 -9.07 -0.74
CA VAL A 134 -2.94 -9.53 -2.04
C VAL A 134 -4.10 -9.86 -3.01
N PRO A 135 -4.03 -9.45 -4.29
CA PRO A 135 -5.05 -9.83 -5.26
C PRO A 135 -4.87 -11.29 -5.67
N ILE A 136 -5.93 -11.88 -6.21
CA ILE A 136 -5.92 -13.24 -6.74
C ILE A 136 -6.26 -13.26 -8.22
N ARG A 137 -5.75 -14.27 -8.92
CA ARG A 137 -6.16 -14.61 -10.27
C ARG A 137 -7.37 -15.50 -10.16
N ALA A 138 -8.54 -14.90 -10.38
CA ALA A 138 -9.83 -15.57 -10.25
C ALA A 138 -10.52 -15.60 -11.63
N ALA A 139 -9.80 -16.02 -12.67
CA ALA A 139 -10.32 -16.05 -14.03
C ALA A 139 -11.57 -16.94 -14.10
N GLY A 140 -12.71 -16.35 -14.48
CA GLY A 140 -13.99 -17.08 -14.58
C GLY A 140 -14.80 -17.17 -13.27
N VAL A 141 -14.27 -16.71 -12.13
CA VAL A 141 -14.97 -16.70 -10.85
C VAL A 141 -15.98 -15.54 -10.81
N ARG A 142 -17.23 -15.82 -11.19
CA ARG A 142 -18.32 -14.82 -11.18
C ARG A 142 -19.03 -14.67 -9.84
N ASN A 143 -18.91 -15.67 -8.97
CA ASN A 143 -19.54 -15.64 -7.66
C ASN A 143 -18.66 -14.80 -6.70
N PRO A 144 -19.13 -13.62 -6.24
CA PRO A 144 -18.36 -12.75 -5.35
C PRO A 144 -18.08 -13.40 -4.00
N GLN A 145 -18.98 -14.26 -3.50
CA GLN A 145 -18.75 -14.99 -2.26
C GLN A 145 -17.55 -15.94 -2.40
N MET A 146 -17.52 -16.71 -3.49
CA MET A 146 -16.40 -17.61 -3.80
C MET A 146 -15.08 -16.85 -3.93
N MET A 147 -15.08 -15.73 -4.65
CA MET A 147 -13.88 -14.88 -4.79
C MET A 147 -13.43 -14.31 -3.45
N GLY A 148 -14.37 -13.87 -2.60
CA GLY A 148 -14.10 -13.39 -1.25
C GLY A 148 -13.42 -14.44 -0.37
N ASN A 149 -13.91 -15.68 -0.43
CA ASN A 149 -13.31 -16.81 0.25
C ASN A 149 -11.90 -17.10 -0.26
N MET A 150 -11.70 -17.14 -1.59
CA MET A 150 -10.39 -17.34 -2.20
C MET A 150 -9.38 -16.25 -1.81
N LEU A 151 -9.82 -14.99 -1.70
CA LEU A 151 -8.99 -13.88 -1.21
C LEU A 151 -8.55 -14.10 0.24
N HIS A 152 -9.48 -14.53 1.10
CA HIS A 152 -9.19 -14.82 2.50
C HIS A 152 -8.18 -15.96 2.66
N GLU A 153 -8.39 -17.08 1.96
CA GLU A 153 -7.49 -18.22 1.96
C GLU A 153 -6.10 -17.88 1.40
N ALA A 154 -6.04 -17.10 0.32
CA ALA A 154 -4.77 -16.62 -0.22
C ALA A 154 -4.02 -15.73 0.78
N ALA A 155 -4.74 -14.84 1.48
CA ALA A 155 -4.17 -13.98 2.51
C ALA A 155 -3.64 -14.80 3.70
N LEU A 156 -4.36 -15.81 4.16
CA LEU A 156 -3.91 -16.71 5.23
C LEU A 156 -2.62 -17.46 4.85
N ARG A 157 -2.59 -18.07 3.65
CA ARG A 157 -1.41 -18.80 3.16
C ARG A 157 -0.19 -17.91 3.02
N LEU A 158 -0.37 -16.74 2.40
CA LEU A 158 0.70 -15.76 2.27
C LEU A 158 1.17 -15.25 3.63
N GLY A 159 0.25 -15.05 4.58
CA GLY A 159 0.56 -14.64 5.95
C GLY A 159 1.47 -15.65 6.64
N HIS A 160 1.15 -16.95 6.53
CA HIS A 160 2.02 -18.03 7.02
C HIS A 160 3.40 -18.01 6.36
N HIS A 161 3.49 -17.87 5.04
CA HIS A 161 4.78 -17.79 4.34
C HIS A 161 5.62 -16.58 4.75
N VAL A 162 4.99 -15.41 4.94
CA VAL A 162 5.68 -14.20 5.42
C VAL A 162 6.23 -14.41 6.82
N GLN A 163 5.45 -14.99 7.73
CA GLN A 163 5.88 -15.28 9.09
C GLN A 163 7.03 -16.30 9.14
N GLU A 164 6.93 -17.38 8.36
CA GLU A 164 7.99 -18.39 8.26
C GLU A 164 9.28 -17.79 7.68
N HIS A 165 9.15 -16.97 6.64
CA HIS A 165 10.29 -16.26 6.04
C HIS A 165 10.99 -15.35 7.06
N GLN A 166 10.22 -14.55 7.80
CA GLN A 166 10.75 -13.68 8.84
C GLN A 166 11.45 -14.47 9.95
N ARG A 167 10.84 -15.57 10.44
CA ARG A 167 11.47 -16.45 11.43
C ARG A 167 12.79 -17.03 10.92
N ARG A 168 12.85 -17.43 9.65
CA ARG A 168 14.07 -17.95 9.03
C ARG A 168 15.17 -16.89 9.00
N LEU A 169 14.85 -15.67 8.57
CA LEU A 169 15.82 -14.57 8.52
C LEU A 169 16.33 -14.19 9.93
N VAL A 170 15.45 -14.17 10.93
CA VAL A 170 15.85 -13.92 12.32
C VAL A 170 16.82 -15.00 12.81
N ALA A 171 16.51 -16.27 12.56
CA ALA A 171 17.40 -17.38 12.92
C ALA A 171 18.76 -17.30 12.19
N GLU A 172 18.77 -16.94 10.90
CA GLU A 172 20.00 -16.74 10.13
C GLU A 172 20.86 -15.60 10.70
N ALA A 173 20.24 -14.48 11.08
CA ALA A 173 20.93 -13.35 11.68
C ALA A 173 21.47 -13.67 13.09
N GLU A 174 20.75 -14.46 13.89
CA GLU A 174 21.23 -14.93 15.20
C GLU A 174 22.46 -15.83 15.05
N VAL A 175 22.45 -16.76 14.09
CA VAL A 175 23.61 -17.62 13.78
C VAL A 175 24.79 -16.77 13.32
N GLN A 176 24.58 -15.80 12.43
CA GLN A 176 25.64 -14.90 11.97
C GLN A 176 26.25 -14.06 13.09
N ARG A 177 25.41 -13.55 14.01
CA ARG A 177 25.87 -12.85 15.22
C ARG A 177 26.72 -13.76 16.11
N ALA A 178 26.29 -15.00 16.33
CA ALA A 178 27.05 -15.98 17.10
C ALA A 178 28.43 -16.28 16.47
N LEU A 179 28.52 -16.21 15.14
CA LEU A 179 29.76 -16.36 14.37
C LEU A 179 30.64 -15.10 14.32
N GLN A 180 30.28 -14.02 15.03
CA GLN A 180 31.03 -12.74 15.10
C GLN A 180 31.37 -12.13 13.72
N ARG A 181 30.54 -12.35 12.71
CA ARG A 181 30.67 -11.66 11.41
C ARG A 181 30.15 -10.24 11.56
N ALA A 182 31.00 -9.35 12.06
CA ALA A 182 30.65 -7.97 12.41
C ALA A 182 30.31 -7.05 11.22
N ASP A 183 30.57 -7.49 9.99
CA ASP A 183 30.34 -6.69 8.77
C ASP A 183 29.12 -7.16 7.94
N ASP A 184 28.27 -8.05 8.47
CA ASP A 184 27.10 -8.54 7.74
C ASP A 184 25.93 -7.54 7.82
N PRO A 185 25.37 -7.07 6.69
CA PRO A 185 24.27 -6.10 6.69
C PRO A 185 22.92 -6.71 7.15
N LEU A 186 22.78 -8.04 7.21
CA LEU A 186 21.51 -8.71 7.49
C LEU A 186 20.86 -8.32 8.84
N PRO A 187 21.58 -8.24 9.97
CA PRO A 187 20.96 -7.86 11.25
C PRO A 187 20.43 -6.42 11.24
N LEU A 188 21.13 -5.49 10.59
CA LEU A 188 20.65 -4.10 10.40
C LEU A 188 19.47 -4.04 9.43
N ALA A 189 19.48 -4.85 8.37
CA ALA A 189 18.39 -4.95 7.40
C ALA A 189 17.10 -5.53 8.01
N LEU A 190 17.21 -6.44 8.98
CA LEU A 190 16.08 -6.97 9.75
C LEU A 190 15.53 -5.97 10.76
N LEU A 191 16.41 -5.22 11.42
CA LEU A 191 16.03 -4.19 12.38
C LEU A 191 15.42 -2.94 11.72
N GLY A 192 15.95 -2.55 10.56
CA GLY A 192 15.47 -1.41 9.77
C GLY A 192 14.32 -1.75 8.82
N GLY A 193 14.04 -3.05 8.61
CA GLY A 193 13.01 -3.48 7.69
C GLY A 193 13.34 -3.10 6.24
N SER A 194 14.47 -3.55 5.72
CA SER A 194 14.78 -3.35 4.31
C SER A 194 13.85 -4.18 3.42
N ALA A 195 13.61 -3.74 2.19
CA ALA A 195 12.85 -4.52 1.20
C ALA A 195 13.53 -5.86 0.83
N GLU A 196 14.80 -6.05 1.20
CA GLU A 196 15.56 -7.29 0.96
C GLU A 196 15.17 -8.41 1.95
N THR A 197 14.50 -8.07 3.05
CA THR A 197 13.99 -9.04 4.03
C THR A 197 12.52 -9.42 3.79
N ASP A 198 11.92 -8.88 2.73
CA ASP A 198 10.56 -9.22 2.33
C ASP A 198 10.53 -10.46 1.44
N LEU A 199 9.42 -11.18 1.54
CA LEU A 199 9.11 -12.28 0.63
C LEU A 199 9.02 -11.72 -0.82
N PRO A 200 9.66 -12.35 -1.83
CA PRO A 200 9.77 -11.77 -3.17
C PRO A 200 8.43 -11.37 -3.81
N GLU A 201 7.39 -12.15 -3.58
CA GLU A 201 6.01 -11.94 -4.04
C GLU A 201 5.22 -10.91 -3.21
N TYR A 202 5.71 -10.51 -2.04
CA TYR A 202 5.03 -9.59 -1.13
C TYR A 202 5.97 -8.59 -0.47
N ARG A 203 6.37 -7.59 -1.27
CA ARG A 203 7.34 -6.56 -0.87
C ARG A 203 6.68 -5.27 -0.40
N ARG A 204 7.28 -4.67 0.63
CA ARG A 204 6.92 -3.32 1.08
C ARG A 204 7.25 -2.29 -0.01
N GLY A 205 6.45 -1.24 -0.11
CA GLY A 205 6.60 -0.21 -1.14
C GLY A 205 6.16 -0.64 -2.56
N GLN A 206 5.62 -1.86 -2.72
CA GLN A 206 5.19 -2.37 -4.02
C GLN A 206 3.73 -2.83 -3.99
N VAL A 207 3.04 -2.66 -5.12
CA VAL A 207 1.72 -3.28 -5.33
C VAL A 207 1.96 -4.76 -5.61
N PRO A 208 1.37 -5.67 -4.81
CA PRO A 208 1.63 -7.10 -4.95
C PRO A 208 1.02 -7.64 -6.23
N ALA A 209 1.71 -8.60 -6.84
CA ALA A 209 1.21 -9.29 -8.02
C ALA A 209 0.05 -10.23 -7.62
N PRO A 210 -0.94 -10.44 -8.52
CA PRO A 210 -2.01 -11.39 -8.28
C PRO A 210 -1.49 -12.82 -8.08
N LEU A 211 -1.91 -13.48 -7.00
CA LEU A 211 -1.59 -14.87 -6.68
C LEU A 211 -2.60 -15.85 -7.28
N GLU A 212 -2.16 -17.07 -7.55
CA GLU A 212 -3.08 -18.17 -7.84
C GLU A 212 -3.71 -18.63 -6.52
N ALA A 213 -5.03 -18.71 -6.47
CA ALA A 213 -5.78 -19.23 -5.33
C ALA A 213 -6.62 -20.42 -5.80
N PRO A 214 -6.67 -21.53 -5.03
CA PRO A 214 -7.52 -22.66 -5.42
C PRO A 214 -8.99 -22.26 -5.34
N GLU A 215 -9.77 -22.67 -6.34
CA GLU A 215 -11.21 -22.47 -6.31
C GLU A 215 -11.85 -23.34 -5.23
N VAL A 216 -12.81 -22.76 -4.51
CA VAL A 216 -13.59 -23.45 -3.48
C VAL A 216 -14.97 -23.78 -4.07
N PRO A 217 -15.39 -25.06 -4.10
CA PRO A 217 -16.70 -25.42 -4.63
C PRO A 217 -17.83 -24.65 -3.95
N ALA A 218 -18.84 -24.21 -4.72
CA ALA A 218 -19.96 -23.44 -4.18
C ALA A 218 -20.73 -24.14 -3.03
N LEU A 219 -20.68 -25.47 -2.98
CA LEU A 219 -21.28 -26.29 -1.92
C LEU A 219 -20.54 -26.18 -0.57
N GLU A 220 -19.28 -25.74 -0.58
CA GLU A 220 -18.43 -25.58 0.60
C GLU A 220 -18.46 -24.15 1.15
N LEU A 221 -19.18 -23.23 0.49
CA LEU A 221 -19.29 -21.84 0.93
C LEU A 221 -20.23 -21.72 2.12
N ASP A 222 -19.75 -21.04 3.15
CA ASP A 222 -20.50 -20.80 4.38
C ASP A 222 -21.47 -19.61 4.20
N SER A 223 -22.77 -19.88 4.31
CA SER A 223 -23.80 -18.83 4.21
C SER A 223 -23.72 -17.80 5.35
N VAL A 224 -23.12 -18.14 6.49
CA VAL A 224 -22.95 -17.21 7.62
C VAL A 224 -21.96 -16.09 7.27
N ASN A 225 -20.93 -16.41 6.49
CA ASN A 225 -19.87 -15.47 6.11
C ASN A 225 -20.09 -14.79 4.76
N ALA A 226 -21.19 -15.10 4.06
CA ALA A 226 -21.44 -14.63 2.70
C ALA A 226 -21.30 -13.10 2.53
N SER A 227 -21.91 -12.29 3.40
CA SER A 227 -21.79 -10.83 3.32
C SER A 227 -20.35 -10.33 3.54
N GLN A 228 -19.57 -11.00 4.41
CA GLN A 228 -18.17 -10.68 4.65
C GLN A 228 -17.31 -11.03 3.43
N GLU A 229 -17.57 -12.15 2.79
CA GLU A 229 -16.85 -12.58 1.59
C GLU A 229 -17.16 -11.66 0.39
N VAL A 230 -18.43 -11.31 0.18
CA VAL A 230 -18.79 -10.31 -0.84
C VAL A 230 -18.18 -8.94 -0.52
N TRP A 231 -18.12 -8.57 0.77
CA TRP A 231 -17.42 -7.36 1.20
C TRP A 231 -15.92 -7.39 0.87
N LEU A 232 -15.24 -8.54 1.00
CA LEU A 232 -13.83 -8.63 0.63
C LEU A 232 -13.62 -8.30 -0.86
N VAL A 233 -14.54 -8.73 -1.73
CA VAL A 233 -14.47 -8.42 -3.17
C VAL A 233 -14.68 -6.93 -3.45
N LEU A 234 -15.71 -6.34 -2.85
CA LEU A 234 -16.12 -4.98 -3.19
C LEU A 234 -15.39 -3.91 -2.39
N GLY A 235 -15.27 -4.12 -1.08
CA GLY A 235 -14.72 -3.17 -0.11
C GLY A 235 -13.21 -3.03 -0.19
N THR A 236 -12.49 -4.09 -0.55
CA THR A 236 -11.03 -4.06 -0.59
C THR A 236 -10.49 -3.75 -1.99
N THR A 237 -9.34 -3.10 -2.06
CA THR A 237 -8.63 -2.82 -3.31
C THR A 237 -8.25 -4.11 -4.03
N GLN A 238 -7.82 -5.12 -3.28
CA GLN A 238 -7.41 -6.41 -3.85
C GLN A 238 -8.58 -7.21 -4.39
N GLY A 239 -9.72 -7.16 -3.71
CA GLY A 239 -10.96 -7.73 -4.20
C GLY A 239 -11.39 -7.11 -5.52
N ARG A 240 -11.39 -5.76 -5.60
CA ARG A 240 -11.75 -5.06 -6.83
C ARG A 240 -10.75 -5.33 -7.95
N ALA A 241 -9.46 -5.40 -7.64
CA ALA A 241 -8.42 -5.76 -8.61
C ALA A 241 -8.58 -7.19 -9.13
N SER A 242 -8.98 -8.14 -8.27
CA SER A 242 -9.23 -9.54 -8.64
C SER A 242 -10.48 -9.70 -9.50
N ALA A 243 -11.52 -8.90 -9.24
CA ALA A 243 -12.76 -8.93 -10.00
C ALA A 243 -12.69 -8.23 -11.36
N ALA A 244 -11.79 -7.25 -11.53
CA ALA A 244 -11.74 -6.42 -12.74
C ALA A 244 -11.58 -7.23 -14.03
N PRO A 245 -10.67 -8.24 -14.13
CA PRO A 245 -10.56 -9.08 -15.33
C PRO A 245 -11.81 -9.90 -15.62
N VAL A 246 -12.54 -10.34 -14.58
CA VAL A 246 -13.80 -11.09 -14.75
C VAL A 246 -14.87 -10.17 -15.34
N ILE A 247 -15.00 -8.96 -14.81
CA ILE A 247 -15.94 -7.95 -15.32
C ILE A 247 -15.58 -7.57 -16.77
N GLU A 248 -14.29 -7.44 -17.07
CA GLU A 248 -13.78 -7.11 -18.40
C GLU A 248 -14.21 -8.15 -19.45
N VAL A 249 -14.05 -9.44 -19.14
CA VAL A 249 -14.50 -10.54 -20.02
C VAL A 249 -16.02 -10.52 -20.21
N LEU A 250 -16.78 -10.33 -19.13
CA LEU A 250 -18.25 -10.28 -19.21
C LEU A 250 -18.76 -9.11 -20.05
N VAL A 251 -18.13 -7.94 -19.94
CA VAL A 251 -18.46 -6.76 -20.76
C VAL A 251 -18.06 -6.99 -22.22
N LEU A 252 -16.89 -7.57 -22.47
CA LEU A 252 -16.42 -7.91 -23.81
C LEU A 252 -17.41 -8.83 -24.53
N GLU A 253 -17.75 -9.97 -23.91
CA GLU A 253 -18.66 -10.97 -24.47
C GLU A 253 -20.02 -10.33 -24.79
N ALA A 254 -20.60 -9.60 -23.84
CA ALA A 254 -21.89 -8.97 -24.02
C ALA A 254 -21.89 -7.86 -25.09
N MET A 255 -20.80 -7.11 -25.25
CA MET A 255 -20.67 -6.12 -26.33
C MET A 255 -20.47 -6.80 -27.69
N GLN A 256 -19.72 -7.89 -27.78
CA GLN A 256 -19.56 -8.64 -29.02
C GLN A 256 -20.87 -9.29 -29.47
N GLU A 257 -21.68 -9.82 -28.54
CA GLU A 257 -23.03 -10.31 -28.80
C GLU A 257 -23.97 -9.23 -29.37
N GLN A 258 -23.76 -7.97 -28.98
CA GLN A 258 -24.48 -6.80 -29.52
C GLN A 258 -23.92 -6.31 -30.87
N GLY A 259 -22.90 -6.96 -31.42
CA GLY A 259 -22.32 -6.67 -32.73
C GLY A 259 -21.20 -5.62 -32.73
N PHE A 260 -20.70 -5.20 -31.56
CA PHE A 260 -19.57 -4.28 -31.49
C PHE A 260 -18.25 -4.99 -31.78
N ARG A 261 -17.33 -4.32 -32.49
CA ARG A 261 -15.96 -4.78 -32.71
C ARG A 261 -15.08 -4.36 -31.53
N VAL A 262 -15.14 -5.10 -30.44
CA VAL A 262 -14.37 -4.82 -29.21
C VAL A 262 -13.38 -5.96 -28.96
N GLY A 263 -12.16 -5.62 -28.55
CA GLY A 263 -11.14 -6.55 -28.07
C GLY A 263 -10.62 -6.14 -26.68
N LEU A 264 -9.83 -7.00 -26.05
CA LEU A 264 -9.09 -6.65 -24.85
C LEU A 264 -7.76 -5.98 -25.23
N GLY A 265 -7.32 -5.01 -24.45
CA GLY A 265 -6.01 -4.41 -24.65
C GLY A 265 -5.59 -3.59 -23.43
N PRO A 266 -4.29 -3.26 -23.31
CA PRO A 266 -3.86 -2.34 -22.26
C PRO A 266 -4.48 -0.96 -22.47
N ALA A 267 -4.62 -0.19 -21.39
CA ALA A 267 -4.99 1.21 -21.54
C ALA A 267 -3.90 1.94 -22.32
N GLN A 268 -4.33 2.81 -23.23
CA GLN A 268 -3.43 3.57 -24.08
C GLN A 268 -3.05 4.90 -23.42
N ALA A 269 -2.07 5.59 -24.00
CA ALA A 269 -1.73 6.95 -23.59
C ALA A 269 -2.82 7.92 -24.08
N GLY A 270 -3.29 8.79 -23.18
CA GLY A 270 -4.36 9.77 -23.47
C GLY A 270 -5.66 9.44 -22.73
N PRO A 271 -6.72 10.25 -22.93
CA PRO A 271 -8.04 9.93 -22.41
C PRO A 271 -8.68 8.80 -23.24
N PRO A 272 -9.43 7.89 -22.60
CA PRO A 272 -10.23 6.91 -23.33
C PRO A 272 -11.29 7.63 -24.18
N GLN A 273 -11.71 7.01 -25.27
CA GLN A 273 -12.76 7.53 -26.12
C GLN A 273 -14.10 7.57 -25.36
N PHE A 274 -14.38 6.53 -24.60
CA PHE A 274 -15.52 6.46 -23.69
C PHE A 274 -15.11 5.91 -22.34
N GLN A 275 -15.70 6.46 -21.29
CA GLN A 275 -15.49 5.97 -19.94
C GLN A 275 -16.80 6.03 -19.16
N HIS A 276 -17.05 4.99 -18.39
CA HIS A 276 -18.14 4.98 -17.42
C HIS A 276 -17.69 4.29 -16.14
N GLN A 277 -18.27 4.71 -15.03
CA GLN A 277 -17.96 4.20 -13.70
C GLN A 277 -19.25 3.65 -13.10
N TRP A 278 -19.22 2.40 -12.67
CA TRP A 278 -20.21 1.86 -11.77
C TRP A 278 -19.64 1.96 -10.36
N THR A 279 -20.31 2.69 -9.48
CA THR A 279 -19.87 2.90 -8.10
C THR A 279 -21.01 2.72 -7.13
N MET A 280 -20.66 2.40 -5.88
CA MET A 280 -21.59 2.43 -4.75
C MET A 280 -20.89 2.96 -3.51
N HIS A 281 -21.69 3.56 -2.63
CA HIS A 281 -21.22 4.01 -1.32
C HIS A 281 -21.12 2.81 -0.37
N LEU A 282 -20.04 2.75 0.41
CA LEU A 282 -19.86 1.73 1.43
C LEU A 282 -19.89 2.35 2.83
N ALA A 283 -20.80 1.88 3.69
CA ALA A 283 -20.71 2.16 5.12
C ALA A 283 -20.31 0.92 5.96
N GLY A 284 -20.40 -0.30 5.41
CA GLY A 284 -19.82 -1.50 6.04
C GLY A 284 -20.39 -2.83 5.55
N VAL A 285 -19.83 -3.93 6.09
CA VAL A 285 -20.19 -5.31 5.74
C VAL A 285 -21.70 -5.59 5.84
N ARG A 286 -22.36 -5.01 6.86
CA ARG A 286 -23.79 -5.24 7.14
C ARG A 286 -24.73 -4.64 6.10
N GLU A 287 -24.24 -3.75 5.25
CA GLU A 287 -25.04 -3.12 4.19
C GLU A 287 -25.04 -3.96 2.91
N ILE A 288 -24.14 -4.94 2.79
CA ILE A 288 -24.09 -5.85 1.66
C ILE A 288 -25.03 -7.02 1.91
N GLN A 289 -26.06 -7.12 1.06
CA GLN A 289 -26.94 -8.28 1.03
C GLN A 289 -26.17 -9.49 0.49
N ALA A 290 -26.27 -10.65 1.16
CA ALA A 290 -25.55 -11.87 0.78
C ALA A 290 -25.81 -12.32 -0.68
N GLY A 291 -27.00 -12.06 -1.23
CA GLY A 291 -27.35 -12.41 -2.61
C GLY A 291 -26.94 -11.37 -3.65
N PHE A 292 -26.33 -10.25 -3.25
CA PHE A 292 -25.93 -9.21 -4.19
C PHE A 292 -24.69 -9.64 -4.97
N ASN A 293 -24.77 -9.62 -6.30
CA ASN A 293 -23.63 -9.87 -7.17
C ASN A 293 -23.09 -8.56 -7.77
N PRO A 294 -22.09 -7.90 -7.15
CA PRO A 294 -21.51 -6.66 -7.67
C PRO A 294 -20.79 -6.87 -9.01
N ILE A 295 -20.22 -8.06 -9.25
CA ILE A 295 -19.46 -8.37 -10.49
C ILE A 295 -20.41 -8.34 -11.69
N ASP A 296 -21.49 -9.14 -11.63
CA ASP A 296 -22.49 -9.20 -12.71
C ASP A 296 -23.23 -7.86 -12.87
N THR A 297 -23.52 -7.17 -11.77
CA THR A 297 -24.20 -5.87 -11.79
C THR A 297 -23.34 -4.82 -12.48
N ALA A 298 -22.07 -4.70 -12.10
CA ALA A 298 -21.12 -3.80 -12.74
C ALA A 298 -20.96 -4.11 -14.23
N ALA A 299 -20.78 -5.39 -14.59
CA ALA A 299 -20.64 -5.81 -15.99
C ALA A 299 -21.86 -5.41 -16.84
N ARG A 300 -23.09 -5.63 -16.33
CA ARG A 300 -24.31 -5.24 -17.05
C ARG A 300 -24.44 -3.73 -17.23
N VAL A 301 -24.17 -2.95 -16.19
CA VAL A 301 -24.24 -1.48 -16.27
C VAL A 301 -23.18 -0.93 -17.22
N LEU A 302 -21.94 -1.40 -17.10
CA LEU A 302 -20.85 -0.98 -17.98
C LEU A 302 -21.15 -1.35 -19.44
N THR A 303 -21.64 -2.57 -19.71
CA THR A 303 -22.03 -3.00 -21.06
C THR A 303 -23.10 -2.08 -21.63
N PHE A 304 -24.18 -1.81 -20.87
CA PHE A 304 -25.28 -0.97 -21.34
C PHE A 304 -24.79 0.44 -21.68
N VAL A 305 -24.10 1.11 -20.75
CA VAL A 305 -23.70 2.51 -20.94
C VAL A 305 -22.60 2.64 -22.00
N LEU A 306 -21.57 1.79 -21.96
CA LEU A 306 -20.50 1.83 -22.96
C LEU A 306 -21.01 1.44 -24.35
N GLY A 307 -21.95 0.50 -24.44
CA GLY A 307 -22.64 0.14 -25.68
C GLY A 307 -23.42 1.31 -26.27
N GLU A 308 -24.25 2.00 -25.48
CA GLU A 308 -24.98 3.18 -25.96
C GLU A 308 -24.04 4.30 -26.44
N LEU A 309 -22.94 4.54 -25.71
CA LEU A 309 -21.92 5.52 -26.13
C LEU A 309 -21.24 5.10 -27.44
N ALA A 310 -20.88 3.82 -27.59
CA ALA A 310 -20.19 3.29 -28.75
C ALA A 310 -21.03 3.33 -30.03
N LYS A 311 -22.37 3.31 -29.96
CA LYS A 311 -23.26 3.45 -31.13
C LYS A 311 -23.04 4.75 -31.91
N SER A 312 -22.51 5.77 -31.26
CA SER A 312 -22.23 7.07 -31.88
C SER A 312 -21.00 7.06 -32.81
N VAL A 313 -20.22 5.98 -32.81
CA VAL A 313 -18.96 5.87 -33.55
C VAL A 313 -19.12 4.92 -34.73
N PRO A 314 -18.58 5.25 -35.93
CA PRO A 314 -18.52 4.31 -37.03
C PRO A 314 -17.79 3.01 -36.62
N ALA A 315 -18.09 1.89 -37.27
CA ALA A 315 -17.67 0.51 -36.94
C ALA A 315 -16.15 0.27 -36.92
N ARG A 316 -15.44 0.96 -36.03
CA ARG A 316 -14.01 0.88 -35.75
C ARG A 316 -13.75 -0.15 -34.66
N PRO A 317 -12.59 -0.82 -34.67
CA PRO A 317 -12.19 -1.66 -33.56
C PRO A 317 -11.97 -0.80 -32.30
N LEU A 318 -12.49 -1.26 -31.16
CA LEU A 318 -12.29 -0.65 -29.86
C LEU A 318 -11.55 -1.62 -28.93
N LEU A 319 -10.75 -1.10 -28.01
CA LEU A 319 -10.16 -1.88 -26.92
C LEU A 319 -10.86 -1.57 -25.61
N LEU A 320 -11.31 -2.59 -24.91
CA LEU A 320 -11.91 -2.50 -23.59
C LEU A 320 -10.84 -2.68 -22.51
N THR A 321 -10.93 -1.83 -21.49
CA THR A 321 -10.25 -2.01 -20.20
C THR A 321 -11.22 -1.82 -19.05
N VAL A 322 -11.16 -2.69 -18.02
CA VAL A 322 -11.84 -2.48 -16.74
C VAL A 322 -10.82 -2.33 -15.61
N ARG A 323 -11.02 -1.33 -14.75
CA ARG A 323 -10.13 -1.03 -13.63
C ARG A 323 -10.89 -0.83 -12.33
N PRO A 324 -10.31 -1.18 -11.17
CA PRO A 324 -10.85 -0.78 -9.87
C PRO A 324 -11.02 0.74 -9.80
N PHE A 325 -12.13 1.17 -9.21
CA PHE A 325 -12.38 2.56 -8.87
C PHE A 325 -12.55 2.69 -7.35
N ALA A 326 -11.92 3.71 -6.77
CA ALA A 326 -12.12 4.08 -5.38
C ALA A 326 -11.92 5.59 -5.21
N ASP A 327 -12.95 6.26 -4.73
CA ASP A 327 -12.87 7.61 -4.18
C ASP A 327 -13.02 7.51 -2.66
N LEU A 328 -11.90 7.61 -1.96
CA LEU A 328 -11.83 7.49 -0.51
C LEU A 328 -12.61 8.63 0.17
N ALA A 329 -12.55 9.85 -0.37
CA ALA A 329 -13.20 11.01 0.25
C ALA A 329 -14.73 10.87 0.31
N SER A 330 -15.33 10.25 -0.70
CA SER A 330 -16.76 9.98 -0.76
C SER A 330 -17.15 8.54 -0.40
N ARG A 331 -16.17 7.70 -0.02
CA ARG A 331 -16.32 6.26 0.21
C ARG A 331 -17.06 5.54 -0.90
N GLN A 332 -16.82 5.97 -2.14
CA GLN A 332 -17.37 5.33 -3.31
C GLN A 332 -16.36 4.34 -3.87
N VAL A 333 -16.80 3.11 -4.11
CA VAL A 333 -15.96 2.09 -4.74
C VAL A 333 -16.72 1.40 -5.86
N GLY A 334 -15.97 0.78 -6.76
CA GLY A 334 -16.53 -0.04 -7.83
C GLY A 334 -15.54 -0.25 -8.95
N TRP A 335 -16.00 -0.13 -10.19
CA TRP A 335 -15.17 -0.35 -11.37
C TRP A 335 -15.44 0.69 -12.45
N ALA A 336 -14.38 1.08 -13.13
CA ALA A 336 -14.41 1.95 -14.30
C ALA A 336 -14.14 1.12 -15.56
N GLY A 337 -15.09 1.12 -16.48
CA GLY A 337 -14.90 0.59 -17.83
C GLY A 337 -14.47 1.71 -18.78
N SER A 338 -13.54 1.44 -19.67
CA SER A 338 -13.05 2.39 -20.66
C SER A 338 -12.88 1.74 -22.03
N LEU A 339 -13.28 2.45 -23.07
CA LEU A 339 -13.10 2.06 -24.46
C LEU A 339 -12.07 2.98 -25.12
N TRP A 340 -11.10 2.37 -25.80
CA TRP A 340 -10.01 3.04 -26.51
C TRP A 340 -10.13 2.75 -28.00
N GLU A 341 -9.65 3.67 -28.85
CA GLU A 341 -9.57 3.40 -30.28
C GLU A 341 -8.53 2.31 -30.55
N GLY A 342 -8.91 1.22 -31.21
CA GLY A 342 -7.99 0.16 -31.60
C GLY A 342 -7.08 0.61 -32.73
N MET A 343 -5.77 0.40 -32.58
CA MET A 343 -4.85 0.53 -33.72
C MET A 343 -5.13 -0.60 -34.71
N THR A 344 -5.54 -0.25 -35.93
CA THR A 344 -5.76 -1.18 -37.05
C THR A 344 -4.49 -1.67 -37.68
#